data_AF-A0AAY4B1U7-F1
#
_entry.id   AF-A0AAY4B1U7-F1
#
_cell.length_a   1.000
_cell.length_b   1.000
_cell.length_c   1.000
_cell.angle_alpha   90.00
_cell.angle_beta   90.00
_cell.angle_gamma   90.00
#
_symmetry.space_group_name_H-M   'P 1'
#
loop_
_entity.id
_entity.type
_entity.pdbx_description
1 polymer ?
#
loop_
_entity_poly.entity_id
_entity_poly.type
_entity_poly.pdbx_seq_one_letter_code
_entity_poly.pdbx_strand_id
1 'polypeptide(L)'
;MAQPGAASPAHRLFDGFVAAQACEEAQRSFAALCRHLQVDPRDYRHFYSKLKERLNYWKAKELWVKLDKRASHPDYMAGEVCAENKCLVLGAGPCGLRTAVELSLLGAQVVVLEKRESFSRNNVLHLWPFTIRDLRELAAKKFYGKFCSGTLDHISIRQLQLILLKVALVLGVEVHMGVEYKGLQEPSGAKGWTARVTPAGHPAAAYQFDVFISAGGGRYVPEGFRIKELRGKLAIGITANFTNHHTKAEAQVPEISGVARIYNQAFFQDLDRVMGETRTYKNLQEPTDMLKLFLILL
;
A
#
# COMPACT_ATOMS: atom_id res chain seq x y z
N MET A 1 -34.89 15.00 30.52
CA MET A 1 -34.72 14.60 29.10
C MET A 1 -33.27 14.79 28.72
N ALA A 2 -32.50 13.71 28.60
CA ALA A 2 -31.12 13.77 28.11
C ALA A 2 -31.15 13.96 26.59
N GLN A 3 -30.38 14.93 26.08
CA GLN A 3 -30.21 15.11 24.63
C GLN A 3 -29.65 13.81 24.01
N PRO A 4 -30.08 13.42 22.80
CA PRO A 4 -29.51 12.27 22.10
C PRO A 4 -28.01 12.49 21.92
N GLY A 5 -27.22 11.58 22.49
CA GLY A 5 -25.79 11.77 22.77
C GLY A 5 -24.98 12.21 21.55
N ALA A 6 -24.43 13.42 21.61
CA ALA A 6 -23.46 13.90 20.64
C ALA A 6 -22.27 12.92 20.61
N ALA A 7 -21.98 12.36 19.43
CA ALA A 7 -20.85 11.44 19.24
C ALA A 7 -19.56 12.09 19.74
N SER A 8 -18.82 11.39 20.61
CA SER A 8 -17.54 11.83 21.16
C SER A 8 -16.66 12.37 20.02
N PRO A 9 -16.01 13.54 20.18
CA PRO A 9 -15.14 14.10 19.14
C PRO A 9 -14.08 13.09 18.65
N ALA A 10 -13.53 12.26 19.54
CA ALA A 10 -12.63 11.15 19.20
C ALA A 10 -13.26 10.15 18.21
N HIS A 11 -14.53 9.79 18.41
CA HIS A 11 -15.24 8.85 17.54
C HIS A 11 -15.46 9.41 16.15
N ARG A 12 -15.79 10.71 16.04
CA ARG A 12 -15.93 11.41 14.76
C ARG A 12 -14.59 11.49 14.00
N LEU A 13 -13.50 11.78 14.71
CA LEU A 13 -12.16 11.81 14.11
C LEU A 13 -11.73 10.42 13.61
N PHE A 14 -12.02 9.37 14.38
CA PHE A 14 -11.77 8.00 13.94
C PHE A 14 -12.63 7.59 12.74
N ASP A 15 -13.93 7.94 12.73
CA ASP A 15 -14.80 7.71 11.58
C ASP A 15 -14.29 8.42 10.33
N GLY A 16 -13.83 9.67 10.45
CA GLY A 16 -13.18 10.42 9.36
C GLY A 16 -11.91 9.74 8.85
N PHE A 17 -11.04 9.29 9.75
CA PHE A 17 -9.85 8.51 9.40
C PHE A 17 -10.18 7.22 8.64
N VAL A 18 -11.18 6.46 9.11
CA VAL A 18 -11.63 5.23 8.45
C VAL A 18 -12.24 5.54 7.08
N ALA A 19 -13.04 6.61 6.96
CA ALA A 19 -13.74 6.99 5.73
C ALA A 19 -12.83 7.64 4.68
N ALA A 20 -11.70 8.25 5.08
CA ALA A 20 -10.81 8.99 4.19
C ALA A 20 -10.45 8.20 2.92
N GLN A 21 -10.51 8.85 1.76
CA GLN A 21 -10.26 8.23 0.43
C GLN A 21 -8.96 8.73 -0.22
N ALA A 22 -8.26 9.65 0.43
CA ALA A 22 -6.96 10.17 0.05
C ALA A 22 -5.94 10.01 1.19
N CYS A 23 -4.66 9.88 0.85
CA CYS A 23 -3.58 9.73 1.84
C CYS A 23 -3.46 10.95 2.75
N GLU A 24 -3.51 12.16 2.19
CA GLU A 24 -3.43 13.41 2.96
C GLU A 24 -4.59 13.52 3.96
N GLU A 25 -5.80 13.20 3.52
CA GLU A 25 -7.00 13.19 4.37
C GLU A 25 -6.86 12.17 5.52
N ALA A 26 -6.37 10.96 5.21
CA ALA A 26 -6.14 9.92 6.20
C ALA A 26 -5.08 10.36 7.24
N GLN A 27 -3.93 10.89 6.81
CA GLN A 27 -2.88 11.40 7.70
C GLN A 27 -3.37 12.57 8.55
N ARG A 28 -4.08 13.53 7.95
CA ARG A 28 -4.62 14.70 8.66
C ARG A 28 -5.63 14.30 9.72
N SER A 29 -6.57 13.42 9.37
CA SER A 29 -7.59 12.90 10.28
C SER A 29 -6.97 12.11 11.42
N PHE A 30 -5.99 11.27 11.12
CA PHE A 30 -5.26 10.50 12.12
C PHE A 30 -4.43 11.37 13.07
N ALA A 31 -3.74 12.38 12.54
CA ALA A 31 -2.99 13.33 13.36
C ALA A 31 -3.91 14.14 14.28
N ALA A 32 -5.10 14.54 13.80
CA ALA A 32 -6.11 15.19 14.63
C ALA A 32 -6.65 14.25 15.73
N LEU A 33 -6.89 12.98 15.40
CA LEU A 33 -7.26 11.95 16.38
C LEU A 33 -6.17 11.78 17.46
N CYS A 34 -4.91 11.66 17.06
CA CYS A 34 -3.78 11.52 17.98
C CYS A 34 -3.66 12.71 18.93
N ARG A 35 -3.77 13.94 18.41
CA ARG A 35 -3.77 15.16 19.23
C ARG A 35 -4.93 15.19 20.23
N HIS A 36 -6.13 14.82 19.79
CA HIS A 36 -7.31 14.80 20.67
C HIS A 36 -7.20 13.74 21.77
N LEU A 37 -6.67 12.56 21.45
CA LEU A 37 -6.42 11.49 22.42
C LEU A 37 -5.12 11.68 23.21
N GLN A 38 -4.36 12.75 22.93
CA GLN A 38 -3.07 13.05 23.55
C GLN A 38 -2.06 11.90 23.48
N VAL A 39 -2.04 11.18 22.35
CA VAL A 39 -1.06 10.12 22.07
C VAL A 39 0.00 10.64 21.10
N ASP A 40 1.27 10.33 21.35
CA ASP A 40 2.41 10.78 20.56
C ASP A 40 2.99 9.60 19.76
N PRO A 41 2.92 9.61 18.42
CA PRO A 41 3.54 8.58 17.58
C PRO A 41 5.05 8.39 17.79
N ARG A 42 5.75 9.40 18.35
CA ARG A 42 7.18 9.29 18.66
C ARG A 42 7.47 8.35 19.82
N ASP A 43 6.50 8.10 20.70
CA ASP A 43 6.57 7.04 21.72
C ASP A 43 6.15 5.69 21.10
N TYR A 44 6.87 5.30 20.04
CA TYR A 44 6.51 4.20 19.16
C TYR A 44 6.26 2.87 19.90
N ARG A 45 6.99 2.60 20.99
CA ARG A 45 6.85 1.39 21.82
C ARG A 45 5.48 1.27 22.51
N HIS A 46 4.89 2.39 22.92
CA HIS A 46 3.63 2.42 23.66
C HIS A 46 2.49 3.06 22.87
N PHE A 47 2.75 3.53 21.64
CA PHE A 47 1.78 4.28 20.87
C PHE A 47 0.50 3.49 20.61
N TYR A 48 0.63 2.26 20.09
CA TYR A 48 -0.53 1.42 19.74
C TYR A 48 -1.37 1.07 20.98
N SER A 49 -0.73 0.70 22.09
CA SER A 49 -1.45 0.36 23.34
C SER A 49 -2.20 1.57 23.91
N LYS A 50 -1.56 2.74 23.96
CA LYS A 50 -2.19 4.00 24.40
C LYS A 50 -3.32 4.44 23.47
N LEU A 51 -3.14 4.32 22.15
CA LEU A 51 -4.18 4.65 21.16
C LEU A 51 -5.41 3.77 21.38
N LYS A 52 -5.21 2.46 21.51
CA LYS A 52 -6.28 1.49 21.74
C LYS A 52 -7.02 1.75 23.06
N GLU A 53 -6.28 1.98 24.15
CA GLU A 53 -6.84 2.25 25.48
C GLU A 53 -7.70 3.51 25.48
N ARG A 54 -7.20 4.59 24.87
CA ARG A 54 -7.89 5.89 24.86
C ARG A 54 -9.03 5.98 23.85
N LEU A 55 -9.04 5.11 22.84
CA LEU A 55 -10.11 5.03 21.84
C LEU A 55 -11.11 3.90 22.18
N ASN A 56 -11.85 4.09 23.27
CA ASN A 56 -12.99 3.22 23.60
C ASN A 56 -14.18 3.52 22.67
N TYR A 57 -14.18 2.86 21.51
CA TYR A 57 -15.21 3.03 20.48
C TYR A 57 -15.63 1.68 19.88
N TRP A 58 -16.94 1.40 19.87
CA TRP A 58 -17.46 0.12 19.39
C TRP A 58 -17.09 -0.18 17.93
N LYS A 59 -17.04 0.83 17.07
CA LYS A 59 -16.62 0.66 15.67
C LYS A 59 -15.13 0.32 15.53
N ALA A 60 -14.29 0.63 16.52
CA ALA A 60 -12.87 0.34 16.49
C ALA A 60 -12.54 -1.07 17.02
N LYS A 61 -13.45 -1.72 17.76
CA LYS A 61 -13.19 -3.02 18.41
C LYS A 61 -12.70 -4.11 17.47
N GLU A 62 -13.31 -4.25 16.28
CA GLU A 62 -12.89 -5.29 15.32
C GLU A 62 -11.45 -5.07 14.83
N LEU A 63 -11.04 -3.81 14.64
CA LEU A 63 -9.67 -3.46 14.25
C LEU A 63 -8.69 -3.92 15.33
N TRP A 64 -8.97 -3.63 16.59
CA TRP A 64 -8.13 -4.02 17.73
C TRP A 64 -8.01 -5.54 17.85
N VAL A 65 -9.12 -6.28 17.80
CA VAL A 65 -9.10 -7.75 17.88
C VAL A 65 -8.21 -8.37 16.80
N LYS A 66 -8.29 -7.84 15.57
CA LYS A 66 -7.51 -8.33 14.43
C LYS A 66 -6.03 -8.03 14.57
N LEU A 67 -5.67 -6.79 14.91
CA LEU A 67 -4.27 -6.39 15.08
C LEU A 67 -3.64 -7.04 16.33
N ASP A 68 -4.36 -7.14 17.45
CA ASP A 68 -3.91 -7.82 18.66
C ASP A 68 -3.62 -9.31 18.38
N LYS A 69 -4.51 -9.99 17.64
CA LYS A 69 -4.29 -11.39 17.24
C LYS A 69 -3.06 -11.55 16.36
N ARG A 70 -2.79 -10.60 15.46
CA ARG A 70 -1.58 -10.62 14.64
C ARG A 70 -0.34 -10.38 15.51
N ALA A 71 -0.35 -9.33 16.33
CA ALA A 71 0.76 -8.97 17.21
C ALA A 71 1.10 -10.05 18.25
N SER A 72 0.14 -10.89 18.64
CA SER A 72 0.37 -12.01 19.56
C SER A 72 1.06 -13.23 18.93
N HIS A 73 1.41 -13.19 17.64
CA HIS A 73 2.12 -14.30 17.01
C HIS A 73 3.51 -14.49 17.67
N PRO A 74 3.94 -15.74 17.98
CA PRO A 74 5.19 -16.00 18.69
C PRO A 74 6.44 -15.38 18.04
N ASP A 75 6.48 -15.32 16.71
CA ASP A 75 7.59 -14.73 15.95
C ASP A 75 7.84 -13.25 16.27
N TYR A 76 6.83 -12.52 16.77
CA TYR A 76 7.01 -11.12 17.17
C TYR A 76 7.53 -10.98 18.61
N MET A 77 7.51 -12.04 19.42
CA MET A 77 7.88 -12.04 20.84
C MET A 77 7.33 -10.83 21.60
N ALA A 78 6.04 -10.55 21.45
CA ALA A 78 5.36 -9.39 22.04
C ALA A 78 5.95 -8.02 21.64
N GLY A 79 6.60 -7.92 20.48
CA GLY A 79 7.23 -6.69 19.98
C GLY A 79 8.64 -6.46 20.52
N GLU A 80 9.32 -7.48 21.02
CA GLU A 80 10.66 -7.33 21.61
C GLU A 80 11.80 -7.73 20.66
N VAL A 81 11.50 -8.37 19.52
CA VAL A 81 12.54 -8.89 18.60
C VAL A 81 13.42 -7.78 18.03
N CYS A 82 12.83 -6.64 17.67
CA CYS A 82 13.52 -5.52 17.05
C CYS A 82 13.37 -4.21 17.85
N ALA A 83 13.15 -4.29 19.17
CA ALA A 83 12.85 -3.12 20.02
C ALA A 83 13.89 -1.99 19.96
N GLU A 84 15.16 -2.36 19.71
CA GLU A 84 16.30 -1.44 19.61
C GLU A 84 16.63 -1.01 18.18
N ASN A 85 15.97 -1.58 17.17
CA ASN A 85 16.25 -1.27 15.77
C ASN A 85 15.47 -0.04 15.29
N LYS A 86 16.15 0.77 14.47
CA LYS A 86 15.60 1.92 13.76
C LYS A 86 15.64 1.65 12.27
N CYS A 87 14.47 1.64 11.66
CA CYS A 87 14.25 1.23 10.28
C CYS A 87 13.83 2.41 9.41
N LEU A 88 14.54 2.62 8.30
CA LEU A 88 14.10 3.50 7.22
C LEU A 88 13.59 2.66 6.05
N VAL A 89 12.32 2.82 5.70
CA VAL A 89 11.69 2.17 4.54
C VAL A 89 11.50 3.20 3.43
N LEU A 90 12.06 2.93 2.25
CA LEU A 90 11.90 3.78 1.08
C LEU A 90 10.70 3.35 0.24
N GLY A 91 9.67 4.19 0.15
CA GLY A 91 8.50 4.06 -0.71
C GLY A 91 7.25 3.58 0.01
N ALA A 92 6.16 4.34 -0.12
CA ALA A 92 4.82 3.98 0.40
C ALA A 92 3.98 3.24 -0.66
N GLY A 93 4.63 2.38 -1.45
CA GLY A 93 3.94 1.37 -2.26
C GLY A 93 3.35 0.26 -1.39
N PRO A 94 2.53 -0.64 -1.96
CA PRO A 94 1.98 -1.78 -1.20
C PRO A 94 3.04 -2.59 -0.45
N CYS A 95 4.15 -2.94 -1.12
CA CYS A 95 5.23 -3.70 -0.51
C CYS A 95 5.91 -2.94 0.64
N GLY A 96 6.26 -1.66 0.44
CA GLY A 96 6.93 -0.86 1.47
C GLY A 96 6.07 -0.66 2.72
N LEU A 97 4.79 -0.31 2.54
CA LEU A 97 3.86 -0.19 3.68
C LEU A 97 3.63 -1.53 4.37
N ARG A 98 3.52 -2.63 3.62
CA ARG A 98 3.36 -3.97 4.19
C ARG A 98 4.59 -4.39 4.99
N THR A 99 5.80 -4.09 4.53
CA THR A 99 7.03 -4.32 5.27
C THR A 99 7.11 -3.45 6.52
N ALA A 100 6.71 -2.17 6.43
CA ALA A 100 6.68 -1.27 7.59
C ALA A 100 5.74 -1.79 8.70
N VAL A 101 4.60 -2.38 8.32
CA VAL A 101 3.69 -3.05 9.27
C VAL A 101 4.38 -4.21 9.99
N GLU A 102 5.10 -5.09 9.29
CA GLU A 102 5.82 -6.19 9.96
C GLU A 102 6.94 -5.70 10.88
N LEU A 103 7.74 -4.72 10.43
CA LEU A 103 8.82 -4.14 11.23
C LEU A 103 8.29 -3.51 12.53
N SER A 104 7.13 -2.84 12.44
CA SER A 104 6.46 -2.28 13.61
C SER A 104 5.95 -3.37 14.56
N LEU A 105 5.37 -4.46 14.04
CA LEU A 105 4.94 -5.61 14.86
C LEU A 105 6.11 -6.32 15.54
N LEU A 106 7.30 -6.33 14.92
CA LEU A 106 8.55 -6.81 15.52
C LEU A 106 9.09 -5.88 16.63
N GLY A 107 8.55 -4.67 16.77
CA GLY A 107 8.96 -3.70 17.80
C GLY A 107 9.88 -2.58 17.33
N ALA A 108 10.25 -2.54 16.05
CA ALA A 108 11.19 -1.53 15.56
C ALA A 108 10.58 -0.12 15.52
N GLN A 109 11.44 0.90 15.63
CA GLN A 109 11.06 2.25 15.24
C GLN A 109 11.09 2.33 13.70
N VAL A 110 9.97 2.67 13.06
CA VAL A 110 9.86 2.63 11.59
C VAL A 110 9.50 4.00 11.04
N VAL A 111 10.32 4.48 10.11
CA VAL A 111 10.08 5.68 9.30
C VAL A 111 9.97 5.28 7.83
N VAL A 112 8.91 5.75 7.14
CA VAL A 112 8.68 5.54 5.72
C VAL A 112 8.83 6.88 4.98
N LEU A 113 9.62 6.90 3.90
CA LEU A 113 9.73 8.05 3.00
C LEU A 113 9.06 7.77 1.67
N GLU A 114 8.13 8.61 1.26
CA GLU A 114 7.49 8.56 -0.06
C GLU A 114 7.65 9.91 -0.75
N LYS A 115 8.21 9.88 -1.96
CA LYS A 115 8.46 11.10 -2.73
C LYS A 115 7.19 11.74 -3.29
N ARG A 116 6.13 10.94 -3.51
CA ARG A 116 4.85 11.45 -4.01
C ARG A 116 4.03 12.02 -2.86
N GLU A 117 3.15 12.94 -3.19
CA GLU A 117 2.19 13.52 -2.25
C GLU A 117 0.84 12.76 -2.23
N SER A 118 0.59 11.93 -3.26
CA SER A 118 -0.70 11.25 -3.42
C SER A 118 -0.60 9.82 -3.98
N PHE A 119 -1.63 9.02 -3.71
CA PHE A 119 -1.85 7.71 -4.32
C PHE A 119 -2.79 7.82 -5.52
N SER A 120 -2.23 7.79 -6.73
CA SER A 120 -2.96 8.11 -7.98
C SER A 120 -3.16 6.93 -8.94
N ARG A 121 -2.56 5.76 -8.67
CA ARG A 121 -2.61 4.62 -9.60
C ARG A 121 -3.91 3.84 -9.47
N ASN A 122 -4.71 3.86 -10.53
CA ASN A 122 -6.00 3.16 -10.60
C ASN A 122 -5.90 1.72 -11.08
N ASN A 123 -4.80 1.35 -11.76
CA ASN A 123 -4.57 -0.02 -12.21
C ASN A 123 -4.80 -1.02 -11.07
N VAL A 124 -5.29 -2.19 -11.45
CA VAL A 124 -5.82 -3.18 -10.54
C VAL A 124 -4.85 -4.36 -10.42
N LEU A 125 -4.63 -4.80 -9.19
CA LEU A 125 -3.76 -5.91 -8.84
C LEU A 125 -4.62 -7.13 -8.53
N HIS A 126 -4.32 -8.25 -9.17
CA HIS A 126 -4.78 -9.55 -8.72
C HIS A 126 -4.11 -9.92 -7.38
N LEU A 127 -4.86 -10.58 -6.50
CA LEU A 127 -4.46 -10.99 -5.16
C LEU A 127 -4.58 -12.51 -5.03
N TRP A 128 -3.49 -13.15 -4.64
CA TRP A 128 -3.53 -14.57 -4.33
C TRP A 128 -4.32 -14.82 -3.04
N PRO A 129 -4.86 -16.04 -2.83
CA PRO A 129 -5.65 -16.37 -1.65
C PRO A 129 -4.96 -16.03 -0.32
N PHE A 130 -3.64 -16.22 -0.22
CA PHE A 130 -2.90 -15.90 0.99
C PHE A 130 -2.82 -14.38 1.24
N THR A 131 -2.69 -13.57 0.19
CA THR A 131 -2.67 -12.10 0.29
C THR A 131 -4.03 -11.56 0.70
N ILE A 132 -5.13 -12.15 0.20
CA ILE A 132 -6.49 -11.81 0.63
C ILE A 132 -6.66 -12.12 2.13
N ARG A 133 -6.20 -13.29 2.58
CA ARG A 133 -6.24 -13.66 4.02
C ARG A 133 -5.42 -12.68 4.87
N ASP A 134 -4.18 -12.41 4.50
CA ASP A 134 -3.29 -11.47 5.19
C ASP A 134 -3.93 -10.09 5.36
N LEU A 135 -4.46 -9.51 4.28
CA LEU A 135 -5.13 -8.21 4.33
C LEU A 135 -6.44 -8.24 5.14
N ARG A 136 -7.21 -9.33 5.11
CA ARG A 136 -8.41 -9.50 5.97
C ARG A 136 -8.03 -9.58 7.45
N GLU A 137 -6.89 -10.17 7.78
CA GLU A 137 -6.34 -10.23 9.13
C GLU A 137 -5.79 -8.88 9.59
N LEU A 138 -5.35 -8.02 8.67
CA LEU A 138 -5.03 -6.60 8.92
C LEU A 138 -6.25 -5.67 8.84
N ALA A 139 -7.47 -6.22 9.00
CA ALA A 139 -8.73 -5.49 9.00
C ALA A 139 -9.03 -4.68 7.71
N ALA A 140 -8.57 -5.12 6.53
CA ALA A 140 -8.82 -4.42 5.27
C ALA A 140 -10.30 -4.05 5.02
N LYS A 141 -11.25 -4.92 5.39
CA LYS A 141 -12.69 -4.65 5.27
C LYS A 141 -13.16 -3.45 6.10
N LYS A 142 -12.47 -3.12 7.19
CA LYS A 142 -12.77 -1.95 8.01
C LYS A 142 -12.51 -0.65 7.24
N PHE A 143 -11.42 -0.62 6.48
CA PHE A 143 -10.97 0.55 5.72
C PHE A 143 -11.53 0.59 4.29
N TYR A 144 -11.93 -0.56 3.76
CA TYR A 144 -12.54 -0.69 2.44
C TYR A 144 -13.60 -1.78 2.46
N GLY A 145 -14.88 -1.42 2.66
CA GLY A 145 -15.97 -2.37 2.82
C GLY A 145 -16.21 -3.31 1.62
N LYS A 146 -15.77 -2.90 0.42
CA LYS A 146 -15.84 -3.71 -0.81
C LYS A 146 -14.65 -4.69 -0.94
N PHE A 147 -13.71 -4.73 0.00
CA PHE A 147 -12.50 -5.54 -0.10
C PHE A 147 -12.82 -7.03 -0.26
N CYS A 148 -12.52 -7.56 -1.45
CA CYS A 148 -12.70 -8.97 -1.82
C CYS A 148 -14.05 -9.51 -1.35
N SER A 149 -15.13 -8.80 -1.69
CA SER A 149 -16.51 -9.23 -1.43
C SER A 149 -16.97 -10.25 -2.48
N GLY A 150 -17.65 -11.32 -2.04
CA GLY A 150 -18.01 -12.42 -2.94
C GLY A 150 -16.76 -13.14 -3.46
N THR A 151 -16.66 -13.28 -4.78
CA THR A 151 -15.57 -13.95 -5.49
C THR A 151 -14.46 -13.00 -5.95
N LEU A 152 -14.55 -11.70 -5.64
CA LEU A 152 -13.55 -10.71 -6.02
C LEU A 152 -12.18 -11.03 -5.39
N ASP A 153 -11.14 -11.01 -6.21
CA ASP A 153 -9.77 -11.38 -5.86
C ASP A 153 -8.74 -10.31 -6.26
N HIS A 154 -9.17 -9.06 -6.39
CA HIS A 154 -8.35 -7.98 -6.90
C HIS A 154 -8.65 -6.64 -6.23
N ILE A 155 -7.72 -5.69 -6.35
CA ILE A 155 -7.83 -4.36 -5.74
C ILE A 155 -7.04 -3.31 -6.54
N SER A 156 -7.54 -2.09 -6.64
CA SER A 156 -6.76 -1.00 -7.23
C SER A 156 -5.54 -0.67 -6.37
N ILE A 157 -4.43 -0.32 -7.02
CA ILE A 157 -3.16 -0.02 -6.32
C ILE A 157 -3.36 1.05 -5.25
N ARG A 158 -4.05 2.15 -5.59
CA ARG A 158 -4.29 3.25 -4.64
C ARG A 158 -5.11 2.83 -3.43
N GLN A 159 -6.07 1.89 -3.58
CA GLN A 159 -6.82 1.43 -2.42
C GLN A 159 -5.99 0.53 -1.52
N LEU A 160 -5.18 -0.35 -2.10
CA LEU A 160 -4.27 -1.17 -1.32
C LEU A 160 -3.27 -0.31 -0.52
N GLN A 161 -2.73 0.73 -1.16
CA GLN A 161 -1.87 1.71 -0.49
C GLN A 161 -2.60 2.40 0.67
N LEU A 162 -3.86 2.82 0.49
CA LEU A 162 -4.62 3.51 1.52
C LEU A 162 -4.97 2.62 2.71
N ILE A 163 -5.35 1.36 2.47
CA ILE A 163 -5.58 0.37 3.53
C ILE A 163 -4.30 0.18 4.36
N LEU A 164 -3.17 -0.10 3.70
CA LEU A 164 -1.91 -0.36 4.39
C LEU A 164 -1.35 0.88 5.09
N LEU A 165 -1.56 2.09 4.53
CA LEU A 165 -1.20 3.34 5.20
C LEU A 165 -1.96 3.49 6.51
N LYS A 166 -3.28 3.23 6.51
CA LYS A 166 -4.10 3.32 7.74
C LYS A 166 -3.64 2.31 8.79
N VAL A 167 -3.32 1.08 8.40
CA VAL A 167 -2.77 0.07 9.32
C VAL A 167 -1.41 0.52 9.87
N ALA A 168 -0.50 0.98 9.01
CA ALA A 168 0.82 1.45 9.41
C ALA A 168 0.74 2.61 10.42
N LEU A 169 -0.11 3.61 10.16
CA LEU A 169 -0.33 4.74 11.06
C LEU A 169 -0.88 4.29 12.43
N VAL A 170 -1.84 3.36 12.44
CA VAL A 170 -2.41 2.79 13.67
C VAL A 170 -1.35 2.08 14.52
N LEU A 171 -0.39 1.42 13.87
CA LEU A 171 0.73 0.74 14.53
C LEU A 171 1.88 1.69 14.92
N GLY A 172 1.77 2.98 14.65
CA GLY A 172 2.77 3.98 15.04
C GLY A 172 3.92 4.15 14.04
N VAL A 173 3.78 3.64 12.81
CA VAL A 173 4.74 3.91 11.74
C VAL A 173 4.67 5.39 11.35
N GLU A 174 5.83 6.05 11.33
CA GLU A 174 5.95 7.43 10.88
C GLU A 174 6.08 7.46 9.35
N VAL A 175 5.14 8.13 8.66
CA VAL A 175 5.11 8.16 7.18
C VAL A 175 5.21 9.60 6.68
N HIS A 176 6.25 9.89 5.92
CA HIS A 176 6.48 11.19 5.28
C HIS A 176 6.19 11.14 3.79
N MET A 177 5.15 11.84 3.37
CA MET A 177 4.79 12.03 1.96
C MET A 177 5.47 13.29 1.40
N GLY A 178 5.71 13.35 0.09
CA GLY A 178 6.39 14.47 -0.55
C GLY A 178 7.88 14.59 -0.20
N VAL A 179 8.49 13.55 0.37
CA VAL A 179 9.91 13.55 0.77
C VAL A 179 10.69 12.58 -0.10
N GLU A 180 11.55 13.13 -0.93
CA GLU A 180 12.38 12.35 -1.85
C GLU A 180 13.71 11.97 -1.21
N TYR A 181 14.00 10.69 -1.15
CA TYR A 181 15.30 10.18 -0.76
C TYR A 181 16.35 10.41 -1.87
N LYS A 182 17.54 10.90 -1.50
CA LYS A 182 18.66 11.26 -2.40
C LYS A 182 19.95 10.47 -2.15
N GLY A 183 19.94 9.53 -1.20
CA GLY A 183 21.09 8.68 -0.90
C GLY A 183 21.36 8.55 0.59
N LEU A 184 22.21 7.58 0.93
CA LEU A 184 22.68 7.39 2.29
C LEU A 184 23.75 8.44 2.60
N GLN A 185 23.74 8.90 3.84
CA GLN A 185 24.83 9.68 4.41
C GLN A 185 25.51 8.80 5.47
N GLU A 186 26.80 8.57 5.24
CA GLU A 186 27.63 7.73 6.09
C GLU A 186 27.75 8.30 7.51
N PRO A 187 27.96 7.44 8.51
CA PRO A 187 28.22 7.86 9.88
C PRO A 187 29.42 8.81 9.96
N SER A 188 29.34 9.81 10.85
CA SER A 188 30.44 10.74 11.11
C SER A 188 30.52 11.04 12.60
N GLY A 189 31.67 10.72 13.23
CA GLY A 189 31.83 10.86 14.68
C GLY A 189 30.80 10.03 15.45
N ALA A 190 29.99 10.68 16.29
CA ALA A 190 28.92 10.03 17.07
C ALA A 190 27.57 9.88 16.33
N LYS A 191 27.45 10.36 15.08
CA LYS A 191 26.23 10.23 14.28
C LYS A 191 26.28 8.93 13.47
N GLY A 192 25.25 8.09 13.59
CA GLY A 192 25.03 6.90 12.75
C GLY A 192 24.56 7.23 11.34
N TRP A 193 24.11 6.21 10.61
CA TRP A 193 23.62 6.36 9.23
C TRP A 193 22.38 7.25 9.17
N THR A 194 22.35 8.14 8.19
CA THR A 194 21.21 9.03 7.92
C THR A 194 20.90 9.03 6.43
N ALA A 195 19.80 9.68 6.03
CA ALA A 195 19.40 9.81 4.63
C ALA A 195 19.48 11.28 4.20
N ARG A 196 20.09 11.52 3.03
CA ARG A 196 19.88 12.78 2.32
C ARG A 196 18.47 12.78 1.75
N VAL A 197 17.72 13.85 2.02
CA VAL A 197 16.33 13.99 1.56
C VAL A 197 16.09 15.35 0.89
N THR A 198 15.05 15.42 0.08
CA THR A 198 14.50 16.67 -0.46
C THR A 198 13.04 16.78 -0.02
N PRO A 199 12.63 17.91 0.59
CA PRO A 199 13.41 19.13 0.85
C PRO A 199 14.48 18.96 1.96
N ALA A 200 15.62 19.66 1.84
CA ALA A 200 16.79 19.45 2.69
C ALA A 200 16.58 19.81 4.19
N GLY A 201 15.60 20.67 4.50
CA GLY A 201 15.24 21.05 5.88
C GLY A 201 14.24 20.10 6.54
N HIS A 202 13.85 19.01 5.88
CA HIS A 202 12.85 18.09 6.43
C HIS A 202 13.41 17.33 7.66
N PRO A 203 12.64 17.18 8.76
CA PRO A 203 13.12 16.52 9.99
C PRO A 203 13.66 15.10 9.79
N ALA A 204 13.13 14.38 8.80
CA ALA A 204 13.62 13.04 8.44
C ALA A 204 15.11 12.99 8.04
N ALA A 205 15.72 14.12 7.66
CA ALA A 205 17.17 14.19 7.38
C ALA A 205 18.02 13.89 8.64
N ALA A 206 17.49 14.18 9.83
CA ALA A 206 18.18 13.95 11.10
C ALA A 206 17.92 12.55 11.68
N TYR A 207 17.03 11.76 11.05
CA TYR A 207 16.69 10.43 11.52
C TYR A 207 17.85 9.46 11.30
N GLN A 208 18.38 8.92 12.39
CA GLN A 208 19.42 7.90 12.37
C GLN A 208 18.79 6.51 12.38
N PHE A 209 19.26 5.63 11.50
CA PHE A 209 18.75 4.28 11.34
C PHE A 209 19.89 3.26 11.21
N ASP A 210 19.63 2.02 11.57
CA ASP A 210 20.54 0.88 11.44
C ASP A 210 20.03 -0.15 10.43
N VAL A 211 18.75 -0.06 10.03
CA VAL A 211 18.15 -0.89 9.00
C VAL A 211 17.60 -0.01 7.87
N PHE A 212 18.00 -0.30 6.63
CA PHE A 212 17.47 0.37 5.44
C PHE A 212 16.78 -0.64 4.53
N ILE A 213 15.49 -0.42 4.23
CA ILE A 213 14.69 -1.25 3.34
C ILE A 213 14.31 -0.45 2.10
N SER A 214 14.80 -0.86 0.93
CA SER A 214 14.42 -0.24 -0.34
C SER A 214 13.19 -0.91 -0.96
N ALA A 215 12.05 -0.22 -0.91
CA ALA A 215 10.82 -0.57 -1.63
C ALA A 215 10.45 0.49 -2.68
N GLY A 216 11.46 1.15 -3.27
CA GLY A 216 11.32 2.26 -4.23
C GLY A 216 10.73 1.91 -5.61
N GLY A 217 10.34 0.65 -5.82
CA GLY A 217 9.80 0.14 -7.08
C GLY A 217 10.86 -0.12 -8.15
N GLY A 218 10.44 -0.61 -9.32
CA GLY A 218 11.35 -1.15 -10.35
C GLY A 218 12.29 -0.16 -11.05
N ARG A 219 12.30 1.12 -10.66
CA ARG A 219 13.20 2.15 -11.22
C ARG A 219 14.26 2.65 -10.25
N TYR A 220 14.26 2.16 -9.02
CA TYR A 220 15.24 2.57 -8.02
C TYR A 220 15.86 1.33 -7.38
N VAL A 221 17.19 1.31 -7.42
CA VAL A 221 18.00 0.26 -6.79
C VAL A 221 19.10 0.98 -6.01
N PRO A 222 19.27 0.70 -4.70
CA PRO A 222 20.35 1.29 -3.93
C PRO A 222 21.71 0.96 -4.51
N GLU A 223 22.68 1.84 -4.26
CA GLU A 223 24.07 1.59 -4.60
C GLU A 223 24.58 0.27 -3.98
N GLY A 224 25.43 -0.45 -4.70
CA GLY A 224 25.95 -1.77 -4.30
C GLY A 224 25.10 -2.96 -4.73
N PHE A 225 23.83 -2.77 -5.11
CA PHE A 225 22.98 -3.86 -5.62
C PHE A 225 23.10 -4.00 -7.14
N ARG A 226 23.32 -5.24 -7.61
CA ARG A 226 23.38 -5.56 -9.04
C ARG A 226 22.01 -6.01 -9.55
N ILE A 227 21.56 -5.43 -10.66
CA ILE A 227 20.33 -5.83 -11.35
C ILE A 227 20.68 -6.90 -12.39
N LYS A 228 19.92 -8.00 -12.39
CA LYS A 228 19.95 -8.98 -13.49
C LYS A 228 18.80 -8.65 -14.44
N GLU A 229 19.13 -8.21 -15.64
CA GLU A 229 18.16 -7.96 -16.69
C GLU A 229 18.14 -9.13 -17.68
N LEU A 230 16.95 -9.65 -17.95
CA LEU A 230 16.72 -10.66 -18.99
C LEU A 230 15.77 -10.08 -20.03
N ARG A 231 16.26 -9.91 -21.25
CA ARG A 231 15.46 -9.41 -22.37
C ARG A 231 14.86 -10.58 -23.15
N GLY A 232 13.54 -10.68 -23.13
CA GLY A 232 12.79 -11.61 -23.97
C GLY A 232 12.41 -11.00 -25.33
N LYS A 233 11.42 -11.61 -25.98
CA LYS A 233 10.77 -11.02 -27.17
C LYS A 233 10.14 -9.68 -26.81
N LEU A 234 10.03 -8.79 -27.80
CA LEU A 234 9.30 -7.55 -27.64
C LEU A 234 7.85 -7.83 -27.21
N ALA A 235 7.43 -7.20 -26.12
CA ALA A 235 6.07 -7.29 -25.62
C ALA A 235 5.65 -5.92 -25.10
N ILE A 236 4.51 -5.42 -25.61
CA ILE A 236 3.94 -4.12 -25.23
C ILE A 236 2.64 -4.41 -24.49
N GLY A 237 2.58 -4.05 -23.21
CA GLY A 237 1.38 -4.13 -22.40
C GLY A 237 0.63 -2.80 -22.39
N ILE A 238 -0.69 -2.84 -22.58
CA ILE A 238 -1.58 -1.68 -22.51
C ILE A 238 -2.58 -1.92 -21.38
N THR A 239 -2.77 -0.90 -20.53
CA THR A 239 -3.79 -0.93 -19.47
C THR A 239 -4.75 0.24 -19.65
N ALA A 240 -6.04 -0.01 -19.55
CA ALA A 240 -7.08 1.01 -19.61
C ALA A 240 -7.96 0.91 -18.36
N ASN A 241 -8.48 2.06 -17.89
CA ASN A 241 -9.47 2.12 -16.82
C ASN A 241 -10.65 2.94 -17.32
N PHE A 242 -11.85 2.37 -17.25
CA PHE A 242 -13.09 3.05 -17.57
C PHE A 242 -13.87 3.38 -16.30
N THR A 243 -14.74 4.38 -16.37
CA THR A 243 -15.61 4.70 -15.23
C THR A 243 -16.62 3.57 -15.04
N ASN A 244 -16.72 3.05 -13.82
CA ASN A 244 -17.75 2.08 -13.43
C ASN A 244 -18.85 2.83 -12.66
N HIS A 245 -20.04 2.91 -13.23
CA HIS A 245 -21.19 3.61 -12.63
C HIS A 245 -21.98 2.73 -11.65
N HIS A 246 -21.58 1.47 -11.47
CA HIS A 246 -22.21 0.49 -10.59
C HIS A 246 -23.69 0.24 -10.90
N THR A 247 -24.07 0.33 -12.17
CA THR A 247 -25.40 -0.06 -12.64
C THR A 247 -25.57 -1.58 -12.57
N LYS A 248 -26.82 -2.05 -12.56
CA LYS A 248 -27.12 -3.50 -12.60
C LYS A 248 -26.56 -4.16 -13.87
N ALA A 249 -26.56 -3.44 -15.00
CA ALA A 249 -26.04 -3.93 -16.27
C ALA A 249 -24.52 -4.11 -16.21
N GLU A 250 -23.77 -3.12 -15.72
CA GLU A 250 -22.32 -3.23 -15.53
C GLU A 250 -21.94 -4.38 -14.59
N ALA A 251 -22.71 -4.58 -13.49
CA ALA A 251 -22.45 -5.63 -12.52
C ALA A 251 -22.71 -7.06 -13.03
N GLN A 252 -23.42 -7.22 -14.14
CA GLN A 252 -23.70 -8.53 -14.77
C GLN A 252 -22.62 -8.94 -15.79
N VAL A 253 -21.74 -8.02 -16.18
CA VAL A 253 -20.64 -8.32 -17.11
C VAL A 253 -19.61 -9.19 -16.39
N PRO A 254 -19.29 -10.40 -16.89
CA PRO A 254 -18.31 -11.27 -16.24
C PRO A 254 -16.89 -10.72 -16.40
N GLU A 255 -16.08 -10.90 -15.36
CA GLU A 255 -14.65 -10.59 -15.39
C GLU A 255 -13.88 -11.54 -16.31
N ILE A 256 -12.76 -11.06 -16.85
CA ILE A 256 -11.85 -11.84 -17.68
C ILE A 256 -10.54 -12.03 -16.90
N SER A 257 -10.40 -13.16 -16.21
CA SER A 257 -9.25 -13.49 -15.33
C SER A 257 -7.92 -13.77 -16.08
N GLY A 258 -7.90 -13.53 -17.40
CA GLY A 258 -6.78 -13.74 -18.29
C GLY A 258 -7.20 -14.59 -19.48
N VAL A 259 -7.18 -13.98 -20.66
CA VAL A 259 -7.41 -14.68 -21.94
C VAL A 259 -6.13 -14.60 -22.75
N ALA A 260 -5.52 -15.77 -23.00
CA ALA A 260 -4.30 -15.86 -23.80
C ALA A 260 -4.60 -16.39 -25.21
N ARG A 261 -3.96 -15.79 -26.23
CA ARG A 261 -4.14 -16.15 -27.65
C ARG A 261 -3.89 -17.63 -27.95
N ILE A 262 -3.01 -18.27 -27.18
CA ILE A 262 -2.69 -19.70 -27.33
C ILE A 262 -3.92 -20.57 -27.05
N TYR A 263 -4.74 -20.21 -26.06
CA TYR A 263 -5.89 -20.99 -25.62
C TYR A 263 -7.21 -20.54 -26.25
N ASN A 264 -7.30 -19.27 -26.67
CA ASN A 264 -8.54 -18.67 -27.17
C ASN A 264 -8.40 -18.11 -28.59
N GLN A 265 -7.86 -18.93 -29.51
CA GLN A 265 -7.53 -18.48 -30.87
C GLN A 265 -8.73 -17.89 -31.62
N ALA A 266 -9.91 -18.51 -31.53
CA ALA A 266 -11.12 -18.03 -32.19
C ALA A 266 -11.51 -16.61 -31.75
N PHE A 267 -11.48 -16.32 -30.44
CA PHE A 267 -11.76 -14.99 -29.90
C PHE A 267 -10.82 -13.92 -30.50
N PHE A 268 -9.51 -14.20 -30.54
CA PHE A 268 -8.55 -13.24 -31.10
C PHE A 268 -8.63 -13.11 -32.62
N GLN A 269 -8.96 -14.19 -33.35
CA GLN A 269 -9.20 -14.13 -34.80
C GLN A 269 -10.44 -13.27 -35.11
N ASP A 270 -11.52 -13.42 -34.34
CA ASP A 270 -12.71 -12.59 -34.47
C ASP A 270 -12.42 -11.13 -34.12
N LEU A 271 -11.65 -10.87 -33.06
CA LEU A 271 -11.21 -9.53 -32.70
C LEU A 271 -10.39 -8.88 -33.82
N ASP A 272 -9.42 -9.60 -34.38
CA ASP A 272 -8.59 -9.15 -35.51
C ASP A 272 -9.47 -8.81 -36.73
N ARG A 273 -10.52 -9.62 -37.01
CA ARG A 273 -11.46 -9.39 -38.11
C ARG A 273 -12.33 -8.15 -37.90
N VAL A 274 -12.87 -7.96 -36.70
CA VAL A 274 -13.84 -6.89 -36.39
C VAL A 274 -13.14 -5.54 -36.23
N MET A 275 -11.98 -5.49 -35.58
CA MET A 275 -11.31 -4.23 -35.27
C MET A 275 -10.52 -3.65 -36.45
N GLY A 276 -10.39 -4.35 -37.57
CA GLY A 276 -9.90 -3.80 -38.84
C GLY A 276 -8.48 -3.23 -38.85
N GLU A 277 -7.72 -3.36 -37.76
CA GLU A 277 -6.35 -2.85 -37.63
C GLU A 277 -5.43 -3.90 -37.00
N THR A 278 -5.16 -4.96 -37.74
CA THR A 278 -3.75 -5.19 -38.05
C THR A 278 -3.59 -4.83 -39.53
N ARG A 279 -3.37 -3.54 -39.82
CA ARG A 279 -2.53 -3.22 -40.99
C ARG A 279 -1.26 -3.99 -40.73
N THR A 280 -1.14 -5.07 -41.47
CA THR A 280 0.07 -5.84 -41.62
C THR A 280 1.19 -4.81 -41.77
N TYR A 281 2.13 -4.80 -40.82
CA TYR A 281 3.50 -4.43 -41.11
C TYR A 281 4.00 -5.46 -42.13
N LYS A 282 3.52 -5.35 -43.37
CA LYS A 282 3.74 -6.27 -44.48
C LYS A 282 5.19 -6.19 -45.01
N ASN A 283 6.01 -5.35 -44.38
CA ASN A 283 7.42 -5.11 -44.72
C ASN A 283 8.39 -5.36 -43.54
N LEU A 284 7.98 -6.03 -42.46
CA LEU A 284 8.95 -6.61 -41.52
C LEU A 284 9.15 -8.07 -41.91
N GLN A 285 10.28 -8.32 -42.55
CA GLN A 285 10.65 -9.58 -43.20
C GLN A 285 11.09 -10.68 -42.21
N GLU A 286 10.60 -10.67 -40.96
CA GLU A 286 10.92 -11.71 -39.97
C GLU A 286 9.70 -12.13 -39.10
N PRO A 287 9.57 -13.41 -38.71
CA PRO A 287 8.41 -13.95 -37.99
C PRO A 287 8.32 -13.58 -36.49
N THR A 288 8.99 -12.52 -36.06
CA THR A 288 9.38 -12.34 -34.65
C THR A 288 8.45 -11.46 -33.80
N ASP A 289 7.55 -10.69 -34.43
CA ASP A 289 6.72 -9.70 -33.72
C ASP A 289 5.27 -10.15 -33.52
N MET A 290 5.06 -11.11 -32.62
CA MET A 290 3.72 -11.37 -32.07
C MET A 290 3.39 -10.32 -31.00
N LEU A 291 2.51 -9.37 -31.34
CA LEU A 291 1.84 -8.54 -30.35
C LEU A 291 0.98 -9.45 -29.44
N LYS A 292 1.47 -9.77 -28.24
CA LYS A 292 0.69 -10.49 -27.24
C LYS A 292 -0.20 -9.48 -26.51
N LEU A 293 -1.41 -9.29 -27.00
CA LEU A 293 -2.44 -8.56 -26.27
C LEU A 293 -2.88 -9.41 -25.07
N PHE A 294 -2.46 -9.02 -23.87
CA PHE A 294 -3.05 -9.52 -22.62
C PHE A 294 -4.13 -8.53 -22.22
N LEU A 295 -5.39 -8.86 -22.52
CA LEU A 295 -6.52 -8.11 -22.02
C LEU A 295 -6.82 -8.61 -20.61
N ILE A 296 -6.53 -7.79 -19.61
CA ILE A 296 -7.00 -7.97 -18.23
C ILE A 296 -8.09 -6.90 -18.04
N LEU A 297 -9.34 -7.30 -18.21
CA LEU A 297 -10.51 -6.50 -17.84
C LEU A 297 -10.88 -6.91 -16.42
N LEU A 298 -10.51 -6.07 -15.46
CA LEU A 298 -10.91 -6.13 -14.05
C LEU A 298 -11.92 -5.01 -13.77
#